data_AF-A0AA91KF59-F1
#
_entry.id   AF-A0AA91KF59-F1
#
_cell.length_a   1.000
_cell.length_b   1.000
_cell.length_c   1.000
_cell.angle_alpha   90.00
_cell.angle_beta   90.00
_cell.angle_gamma   90.00
#
_symmetry.space_group_name_H-M   'P 1'
#
loop_
_entity.id
_entity.type
_entity.pdbx_description
1 polymer ?
#
loop_
_entity_poly.entity_id
_entity_poly.type
_entity_poly.pdbx_seq_one_letter_code
_entity_poly.pdbx_strand_id
1 'polypeptide(L)'
;MSQSPAFSGWQDVIALVRRAGQDGHDDALLTALLTPDERDTLVARINILHELLEGKMSQRQLSQLLGVGIATVTRGSNELKRLDDDSKAWLARLLKSEAEQKAHTD
;
A
#
# COMPACT_ATOMS: atom_id res chain seq x y z
N MET A 1 13.22 -21.19 -30.64
CA MET A 1 13.19 -19.77 -30.26
C MET A 1 12.66 -19.70 -28.85
N SER A 2 13.53 -19.49 -27.86
CA SER A 2 13.10 -19.34 -26.46
C SER A 2 12.42 -17.98 -26.31
N GLN A 3 11.10 -17.97 -26.14
CA GLN A 3 10.38 -16.72 -25.87
C GLN A 3 10.57 -16.38 -24.40
N SER A 4 11.38 -15.34 -24.13
CA SER A 4 11.46 -14.74 -22.80
C SER A 4 10.35 -13.72 -22.63
N PRO A 5 9.81 -13.56 -21.41
CA PRO A 5 8.86 -12.49 -21.12
C PRO A 5 9.51 -11.12 -21.33
N ALA A 6 8.71 -10.15 -21.81
CA ALA A 6 9.17 -8.78 -22.04
C ALA A 6 9.45 -8.00 -20.74
N PHE A 7 8.87 -8.45 -19.62
CA PHE A 7 9.02 -7.86 -18.30
C PHE A 7 9.63 -8.90 -17.36
N SER A 8 10.57 -8.47 -16.52
CA SER A 8 11.43 -9.37 -15.74
C SER A 8 11.57 -9.00 -14.27
N GLY A 9 11.16 -7.79 -13.86
CA GLY A 9 11.36 -7.37 -12.48
C GLY A 9 10.40 -6.30 -11.97
N TRP A 10 10.50 -6.08 -10.66
CA TRP A 10 9.70 -5.07 -9.94
C TRP A 10 9.87 -3.66 -10.51
N GLN A 11 11.06 -3.32 -11.00
CA GLN A 11 11.32 -2.00 -11.59
C GLN A 11 10.51 -1.76 -12.87
N ASP A 12 10.14 -2.80 -13.62
CA ASP A 12 9.28 -2.67 -14.80
C ASP A 12 7.88 -2.22 -14.40
N VAL A 13 7.36 -2.77 -13.30
CA VAL A 13 6.05 -2.38 -12.72
C VAL A 13 6.09 -0.92 -12.27
N ILE A 14 7.13 -0.52 -11.52
CA ILE A 14 7.28 0.86 -11.06
C ILE A 14 7.38 1.84 -12.23
N ALA A 15 8.14 1.49 -13.27
CA ALA A 15 8.26 2.32 -14.47
C ALA A 15 6.94 2.44 -15.25
N LEU A 16 6.12 1.37 -15.25
CA LEU A 16 4.82 1.38 -15.90
C LEU A 16 3.81 2.26 -15.14
N VAL A 17 3.71 2.08 -13.82
CA VAL A 17 2.81 2.87 -12.96
C VAL A 17 3.18 4.36 -13.00
N ARG A 18 4.47 4.70 -12.95
CA ARG A 18 4.91 6.11 -13.06
C ARG A 18 4.51 6.74 -14.39
N ARG A 19 4.66 6.02 -15.51
CA ARG A 19 4.26 6.50 -16.84
C ARG A 19 2.75 6.69 -16.93
N ALA A 20 1.97 5.70 -16.49
CA ALA A 20 0.51 5.80 -16.49
C ALA A 20 0.01 6.98 -15.63
N GLY A 21 0.62 7.23 -14.47
CA GLY A 21 0.27 8.38 -13.63
C GLY A 21 0.59 9.74 -14.25
N GLN A 22 1.66 9.85 -15.05
CA GLN A 22 1.97 11.08 -15.80
C GLN A 22 0.89 11.39 -16.84
N ASP A 23 0.30 10.36 -17.42
CA ASP A 23 -0.73 10.46 -18.45
C ASP A 23 -2.16 10.46 -17.88
N GLY A 24 -2.33 10.35 -16.55
CA GLY A 24 -3.65 10.27 -15.88
C GLY A 24 -4.40 8.96 -16.12
N HIS A 25 -3.67 7.87 -16.35
CA HIS A 25 -4.19 6.54 -16.67
C HIS A 25 -3.81 5.46 -15.63
N ASP A 26 -3.37 5.88 -14.44
CA ASP A 26 -2.97 4.99 -13.35
C ASP A 26 -4.12 4.14 -12.82
N ASP A 27 -5.34 4.69 -12.69
CA ASP A 27 -6.52 3.93 -12.27
C ASP A 27 -6.87 2.81 -13.27
N ALA A 28 -6.91 3.14 -14.56
CA ALA A 28 -7.19 2.17 -15.63
C ALA A 28 -6.13 1.05 -15.67
N LEU A 29 -4.85 1.40 -15.51
CA LEU A 29 -3.75 0.44 -15.45
C LEU A 29 -3.89 -0.49 -14.24
N LEU A 30 -4.06 0.06 -13.04
CA LEU A 30 -4.12 -0.74 -11.81
C LEU A 30 -5.39 -1.61 -11.76
N THR A 31 -6.50 -1.11 -12.29
CA THR A 31 -7.74 -1.89 -12.42
C THR A 31 -7.60 -3.05 -13.40
N ALA A 32 -6.80 -2.89 -14.47
CA ALA A 32 -6.51 -3.97 -15.42
C ALA A 32 -5.49 -5.00 -14.88
N LEU A 33 -4.54 -4.57 -14.05
CA LEU A 33 -3.49 -5.44 -13.49
C LEU A 33 -3.95 -6.23 -12.26
N LEU A 34 -4.80 -5.64 -11.43
CA LEU A 34 -5.18 -6.20 -10.13
C LEU A 34 -6.60 -6.72 -10.17
N THR A 35 -6.83 -7.86 -9.53
CA THR A 35 -8.17 -8.36 -9.24
C THR A 35 -8.89 -7.48 -8.19
N PRO A 36 -10.23 -7.55 -8.10
CA PRO A 36 -10.97 -6.88 -7.01
C PRO A 36 -10.41 -7.22 -5.62
N ASP A 37 -10.17 -8.50 -5.35
CA ASP A 37 -9.65 -8.97 -4.06
C ASP A 37 -8.24 -8.42 -3.74
N GLU A 38 -7.39 -8.27 -4.76
CA GLU A 38 -6.08 -7.65 -4.60
C GLU A 38 -6.18 -6.15 -4.30
N ARG A 39 -7.15 -5.45 -4.90
CA ARG A 39 -7.42 -4.03 -4.57
C ARG A 39 -7.90 -3.88 -3.13
N ASP A 40 -8.82 -4.72 -2.68
CA ASP A 40 -9.28 -4.74 -1.28
C ASP A 40 -8.12 -5.06 -0.33
N THR A 41 -7.24 -5.98 -0.73
CA THR A 41 -6.03 -6.30 0.02
C THR A 41 -5.07 -5.10 0.12
N LEU A 42 -4.91 -4.31 -0.95
CA LEU A 42 -4.10 -3.10 -0.92
C LEU A 42 -4.70 -2.05 0.00
N VAL A 43 -6.02 -1.84 -0.03
CA VAL A 43 -6.71 -0.93 0.89
C VAL A 43 -6.47 -1.36 2.35
N ALA A 44 -6.64 -2.64 2.66
CA ALA A 44 -6.35 -3.16 3.99
C ALA A 44 -4.88 -2.94 4.40
N ARG A 45 -3.92 -3.12 3.48
CA ARG A 45 -2.49 -2.87 3.75
C ARG A 45 -2.18 -1.40 4.00
N ILE A 46 -2.82 -0.47 3.29
CA ILE A 46 -2.69 0.97 3.53
C ILE A 46 -3.17 1.30 4.95
N ASN A 47 -4.34 0.78 5.34
CA ASN A 47 -4.88 0.99 6.70
C ASN A 47 -3.97 0.39 7.78
N ILE A 48 -3.44 -0.83 7.56
CA ILE A 48 -2.48 -1.43 8.49
C ILE A 48 -1.25 -0.54 8.65
N LEU A 49 -0.69 -0.05 7.54
CA LEU A 49 0.50 0.79 7.55
C LEU A 49 0.26 2.11 8.29
N HIS A 50 -0.88 2.76 8.02
CA HIS A 50 -1.30 3.99 8.69
C HIS A 50 -1.37 3.81 10.20
N GLU A 51 -2.15 2.82 10.67
CA GLU A 51 -2.36 2.59 12.10
C GLU A 51 -1.08 2.15 12.84
N LEU A 52 -0.21 1.38 12.16
CA LEU A 52 1.08 0.99 12.71
C LEU A 52 2.03 2.19 12.86
N LEU A 53 2.00 3.15 11.92
CA LEU A 53 2.78 4.38 11.98
C LEU A 53 2.23 5.36 13.02
N GLU A 54 0.90 5.40 13.23
CA GLU A 54 0.30 6.19 14.30
C GLU A 54 0.65 5.66 15.70
N GLY A 55 0.78 4.34 15.85
CA GLY A 55 1.20 3.70 17.10
C GLY A 55 0.18 3.76 18.24
N LYS A 56 -1.07 4.15 17.96
CA LYS A 56 -2.14 4.28 18.96
C LYS A 56 -2.81 2.96 19.34
N MET A 57 -2.77 1.97 18.45
CA MET A 57 -3.45 0.69 18.60
C MET A 57 -2.47 -0.49 18.69
N SER A 58 -2.79 -1.50 19.50
CA SER A 58 -2.08 -2.77 19.45
C SER A 58 -2.38 -3.53 18.16
N GLN A 59 -1.48 -4.41 17.72
CA GLN A 59 -1.69 -5.25 16.52
C GLN A 59 -2.97 -6.10 16.59
N ARG A 60 -3.37 -6.52 17.81
CA ARG A 60 -4.60 -7.27 18.03
C ARG A 60 -5.84 -6.40 17.82
N GLN A 61 -5.84 -5.18 18.35
CA GLN A 61 -6.94 -4.23 18.12
C GLN A 61 -7.05 -3.86 16.64
N LEU A 62 -5.90 -3.66 15.97
CA LEU A 62 -5.85 -3.37 14.53
C LEU A 62 -6.42 -4.52 13.69
N SER A 63 -6.05 -5.76 14.02
CA SER A 63 -6.59 -6.96 13.39
C SER A 63 -8.12 -7.06 13.52
N GLN A 64 -8.66 -6.72 14.70
CA GLN A 64 -10.11 -6.70 14.93
C GLN A 64 -10.81 -5.57 14.17
N LEU A 65 -10.24 -4.37 14.20
CA LEU A 65 -10.79 -3.19 13.50
C LEU A 65 -10.90 -3.42 11.99
N LEU A 66 -9.86 -3.98 11.39
CA LEU A 66 -9.77 -4.17 9.94
C LEU A 66 -10.32 -5.50 9.45
N GLY A 67 -10.78 -6.38 10.36
CA GLY A 67 -11.28 -7.71 10.00
C GLY A 67 -10.21 -8.63 9.36
N VAL A 68 -8.93 -8.34 9.56
CA VAL A 68 -7.81 -9.11 9.00
C VAL A 68 -7.20 -10.02 10.06
N GLY A 69 -6.64 -11.16 9.66
CA GLY A 69 -5.90 -12.02 10.59
C GLY A 69 -4.68 -11.32 11.20
N ILE A 70 -4.37 -11.59 12.47
CA ILE A 70 -3.22 -11.01 13.18
C ILE A 70 -1.89 -11.21 12.44
N ALA A 71 -1.73 -12.35 11.75
CA ALA A 71 -0.55 -12.63 10.95
C ALA A 71 -0.32 -11.62 9.81
N THR A 72 -1.40 -11.05 9.25
CA THR A 72 -1.31 -10.00 8.23
C THR A 72 -0.77 -8.71 8.83
N VAL A 73 -1.24 -8.33 10.02
CA VAL A 73 -0.74 -7.17 10.76
C VAL A 73 0.73 -7.35 11.16
N THR A 74 1.09 -8.53 11.67
CA THR A 74 2.47 -8.84 12.06
C THR A 74 3.43 -8.77 10.87
N ARG A 75 3.03 -9.28 9.69
CA ARG A 75 3.82 -9.12 8.46
C ARG A 75 4.00 -7.64 8.10
N GLY A 76 2.92 -6.85 8.14
CA GLY A 76 2.99 -5.40 7.90
C GLY A 76 3.95 -4.69 8.86
N SER A 77 3.91 -5.02 10.16
CA SER A 77 4.83 -4.47 11.15
C SER A 77 6.28 -4.85 10.90
N ASN A 78 6.55 -6.07 10.44
CA ASN A 78 7.90 -6.50 10.11
C ASN A 78 8.44 -5.78 8.87
N GLU A 79 7.63 -5.56 7.84
CA GLU A 79 8.05 -4.79 6.66
C GLU A 79 8.32 -3.33 7.03
N LEU A 80 7.49 -2.73 7.89
CA LEU A 80 7.71 -1.37 8.38
C LEU A 80 9.03 -1.21 9.16
N LYS A 81 9.42 -2.23 9.93
CA LYS A 81 10.70 -2.24 10.66
C LYS A 81 11.93 -2.28 9.76
N ARG A 82 11.79 -2.70 8.50
CA ARG A 82 12.89 -2.73 7.53
C ARG A 82 13.20 -1.34 6.95
N LEU A 83 12.27 -0.40 7.07
CA LEU A 83 12.46 0.96 6.59
C LEU A 83 13.33 1.76 7.56
N ASP A 84 14.14 2.67 7.02
CA ASP A 84 14.82 3.70 7.81
C ASP A 84 13.82 4.72 8.37
N ASP A 85 14.26 5.51 9.33
CA ASP A 85 13.40 6.44 10.07
C ASP A 85 12.93 7.61 9.19
N ASP A 86 13.74 8.03 8.21
CA ASP A 86 13.37 9.08 7.26
C ASP A 86 12.21 8.62 6.36
N SER A 87 12.28 7.39 5.87
CA SER A 87 11.24 6.74 5.06
C SER A 87 9.95 6.57 5.86
N LYS A 88 10.04 6.13 7.13
CA LYS A 88 8.87 6.04 8.02
C LYS A 88 8.24 7.41 8.25
N ALA A 89 9.05 8.43 8.54
CA ALA A 89 8.57 9.79 8.78
C ALA A 89 7.93 10.41 7.53
N TRP A 90 8.45 10.11 6.34
CA TRP A 90 7.83 10.51 5.08
C TRP A 90 6.49 9.81 4.87
N LEU A 91 6.43 8.48 5.01
CA LEU A 91 5.19 7.71 4.87
C LEU A 91 4.10 8.16 5.85
N ALA A 92 4.47 8.38 7.11
CA ALA A 92 3.53 8.83 8.14
C ALA A 92 2.90 10.18 7.78
N ARG A 93 3.70 11.12 7.27
CA ARG A 93 3.21 12.44 6.82
C ARG A 93 2.28 12.32 5.62
N LEU A 94 2.66 11.52 4.62
CA LEU A 94 1.86 11.30 3.42
C LEU A 94 0.50 10.68 3.77
N LEU A 95 0.50 9.56 4.50
CA LEU A 95 -0.74 8.86 4.83
C LEU A 95 -1.67 9.73 5.69
N LYS A 96 -1.11 10.50 6.62
CA LYS A 96 -1.88 11.44 7.44
C LYS A 96 -2.52 12.53 6.59
N SER A 97 -1.79 13.14 5.64
CA SER A 97 -2.36 14.19 4.80
C SER A 97 -3.49 13.69 3.92
N GLU A 98 -3.37 12.48 3.36
CA GLU A 98 -4.42 11.87 2.54
C GLU A 98 -5.66 11.51 3.38
N ALA A 99 -5.47 10.96 4.58
CA ALA A 99 -6.57 10.64 5.50
C ALA A 99 -7.36 11.90 5.92
N GLU A 100 -6.66 13.00 6.19
CA GLU A 100 -7.28 14.29 6.52
C GLU A 100 -8.04 14.91 5.34
N GLN A 101 -7.51 14.81 4.12
CA GLN A 101 -8.20 15.29 2.91
C GLN A 101 -9.48 14.51 2.63
N LYS A 102 -9.43 13.18 2.81
CA LYS A 102 -10.61 12.32 2.65
C LYS A 102 -11.71 12.70 3.64
N ALA A 103 -11.37 12.94 4.91
CA ALA A 103 -12.34 13.31 5.94
C ALA A 103 -13.04 14.67 5.72
N HIS A 104 -12.53 15.53 4.84
CA HIS A 104 -13.17 16.80 4.45
C HIS A 104 -14.05 16.67 3.20
N THR A 105 -13.93 15.55 2.48
CA THR A 105 -14.64 15.32 1.20
C THR A 105 -15.84 14.39 1.37
N ASP A 106 -15.85 13.57 2.43
CA ASP A 106 -16.96 12.70 2.86
C ASP A 106 -17.92 13.42 3.84
#